data_AF-A0A969MXH6-F1
#
_entry.id   AF-A0A969MXH6-F1
#
_cell.length_a   1.000
_cell.length_b   1.000
_cell.length_c   1.000
_cell.angle_alpha   90.00
_cell.angle_beta   90.00
_cell.angle_gamma   90.00
#
_symmetry.space_group_name_H-M   'P 1'
#
loop_
_entity.id
_entity.type
_entity.pdbx_description
1 polymer ?
#
loop_
_entity_poly.entity_id
_entity_poly.type
_entity_poly.pdbx_seq_one_letter_code
_entity_poly.pdbx_strand_id
1 'polypeptide(L)'
;MADGLSFDDLGISQSSENAGDTIIRVGTDGEFLAVLLGIDSNSLTESNFVGVNVPPTPTPTPDPTPTPTPTPTPPVIQPPVAVDDLVKRNPTGSVTFNVLDNDSDPQGETLLIIANTPTTGGDLLSSPTGLFTYIPDSGFLGNDSFRYTVSNGPASAAATVNIIVNQSPELIVNELLVVETGEEAILSASLLLATDADDPPTNLNYRIGQGTARGDLILQGTAPQPLRTGSSFTQQSVNTNVIRYSAGSAAGGDGFIFFLTDGVATLPQTLFDIAIVDRTLAGTPGDDSLTGNALSDFIRGLAGNDVISGLGNRDVLQGDEGTDLIDGGDGDDIITGDADNDTLLGQGGSDSLVGGLGNDSIIGGPGQNIIEGEGGNDIISGGDDGNQIDGGDNDDRVTERVWGMIPLRVELATIPWTVAGEMTNCSGKLEKTRLSLEPVET
;
A
#
# COMPACT_ATOMS: atom_id res chain seq x y z
N MET A 1 -25.26 62.40 -56.37
CA MET A 1 -25.81 63.58 -55.67
C MET A 1 -25.27 63.45 -54.25
N ALA A 2 -24.07 63.90 -53.87
CA ALA A 2 -23.35 65.11 -54.23
C ALA A 2 -24.23 66.34 -54.09
N ASP A 3 -24.81 66.50 -52.90
CA ASP A 3 -25.20 67.77 -52.27
C ASP A 3 -25.44 67.43 -50.79
N GLY A 4 -24.55 67.91 -49.91
CA GLY A 4 -24.61 67.63 -48.47
C GLY A 4 -25.79 68.35 -47.84
N LEU A 5 -26.48 67.70 -46.91
CA LEU A 5 -27.58 68.29 -46.15
C LEU A 5 -27.11 69.62 -45.52
N SER A 6 -27.79 70.71 -45.86
CA SER A 6 -27.61 72.01 -45.23
C SER A 6 -28.55 72.15 -44.03
N PHE A 7 -28.33 73.14 -43.18
CA PHE A 7 -29.19 73.35 -42.02
C PHE A 7 -30.65 73.65 -42.41
N ASP A 8 -30.86 74.34 -43.54
CA ASP A 8 -32.19 74.66 -44.06
C ASP A 8 -32.97 73.41 -44.52
N ASP A 9 -32.28 72.30 -44.74
CA ASP A 9 -32.89 71.01 -45.09
C ASP A 9 -33.36 70.24 -43.84
N LEU A 10 -33.20 70.79 -42.63
CA LEU A 10 -33.58 70.12 -41.38
C LEU A 10 -34.95 70.59 -40.86
N GLY A 11 -35.81 69.63 -40.51
CA GLY A 11 -37.00 69.87 -39.70
C GLY A 11 -36.66 69.72 -38.22
N ILE A 12 -36.64 70.84 -37.49
CA ILE A 12 -36.37 70.89 -36.04
C ILE A 12 -37.67 71.23 -35.32
N SER A 13 -38.08 70.38 -34.38
CA SER A 13 -39.32 70.59 -33.63
C SER A 13 -39.22 70.10 -32.18
N GLN A 14 -40.00 70.73 -31.29
CA GLN A 14 -40.12 70.27 -29.91
C GLN A 14 -40.92 68.96 -29.86
N SER A 15 -40.47 68.00 -29.06
CA SER A 15 -41.19 66.75 -28.85
C SER A 15 -42.57 67.00 -28.21
N SER A 16 -43.61 66.40 -28.79
CA SER A 16 -44.98 66.45 -28.26
C SER A 16 -45.18 65.55 -27.04
N GLU A 17 -44.29 64.57 -26.84
CA GLU A 17 -44.37 63.63 -25.71
C GLU A 17 -43.55 64.07 -24.51
N ASN A 18 -42.48 64.86 -24.73
CA ASN A 18 -41.70 65.48 -23.66
C ASN A 18 -41.25 66.89 -24.07
N ALA A 19 -41.91 67.91 -23.52
CA ALA A 19 -41.74 69.30 -23.96
C ALA A 19 -40.33 69.88 -23.76
N GLY A 20 -39.44 69.20 -23.03
CA GLY A 20 -38.04 69.60 -22.86
C GLY A 20 -37.08 69.11 -23.94
N ASP A 21 -37.48 68.18 -24.81
CA ASP A 21 -36.58 67.52 -25.78
C ASP A 21 -36.86 67.96 -27.22
N THR A 22 -35.81 68.09 -28.03
CA THR A 22 -35.89 68.49 -29.45
C THR A 22 -35.63 67.32 -30.39
N ILE A 23 -36.41 67.23 -31.46
CA ILE A 23 -36.29 66.23 -32.53
C ILE A 23 -35.78 66.90 -33.80
N ILE A 24 -34.82 66.26 -34.47
CA ILE A 24 -34.25 66.72 -35.76
C ILE A 24 -34.46 65.64 -36.83
N ARG A 25 -35.01 66.06 -37.97
CA ARG A 25 -35.30 65.24 -39.15
C ARG A 25 -34.75 65.91 -40.41
N VAL A 26 -34.62 65.15 -41.49
CA VAL A 26 -34.45 65.72 -42.83
C VAL A 26 -35.83 66.22 -43.30
N GLY A 27 -36.02 67.53 -43.40
CA GLY A 27 -37.33 68.16 -43.67
C GLY A 27 -38.34 67.97 -42.52
N THR A 28 -39.56 68.50 -42.67
CA THR A 28 -40.55 68.53 -41.58
C THR A 28 -41.10 67.15 -41.18
N ASP A 29 -41.17 66.21 -42.12
CA ASP A 29 -41.75 64.86 -41.93
C ASP A 29 -40.83 63.73 -42.43
N GLY A 30 -39.57 64.03 -42.73
CA GLY A 30 -38.66 63.04 -43.30
C GLY A 30 -37.91 62.19 -42.27
N GLU A 31 -36.79 61.63 -42.73
CA GLU A 31 -36.01 60.64 -42.00
C GLU A 31 -35.51 61.20 -40.66
N PHE A 32 -35.64 60.39 -39.63
CA PHE A 32 -35.22 60.75 -38.28
C PHE A 32 -33.70 60.76 -38.18
N LEU A 33 -33.13 61.88 -37.73
CA LEU A 33 -31.68 62.01 -37.57
C LEU A 33 -31.26 61.88 -36.11
N ALA A 34 -31.88 62.63 -35.19
CA ALA A 34 -31.49 62.66 -33.79
C ALA A 34 -32.58 63.21 -32.85
N VAL A 35 -32.46 62.89 -31.55
CA VAL A 35 -33.16 63.56 -30.43
C VAL A 35 -32.11 64.20 -29.53
N LEU A 36 -32.32 65.46 -29.17
CA LEU A 36 -31.52 66.21 -28.21
C LEU A 36 -32.32 66.40 -26.93
N LEU A 37 -31.88 65.77 -25.85
CA LEU A 37 -32.57 65.78 -24.56
C LEU A 37 -32.34 67.09 -23.81
N GLY A 38 -33.41 67.69 -23.29
CA GLY A 38 -33.36 68.92 -22.48
C GLY A 38 -33.02 70.21 -23.25
N ILE A 39 -33.05 70.18 -24.58
CA ILE A 39 -32.76 71.33 -25.44
C ILE A 39 -34.07 71.86 -26.04
N ASP A 40 -34.27 73.19 -25.98
CA ASP A 40 -35.38 73.88 -26.63
C ASP A 40 -35.10 74.02 -28.14
N SER A 41 -36.05 73.60 -28.96
CA SER A 41 -35.93 73.60 -30.42
C SER A 41 -35.69 74.99 -31.00
N ASN A 42 -36.20 76.04 -30.35
CA ASN A 42 -35.99 77.43 -30.78
C ASN A 42 -34.59 77.97 -30.45
N SER A 43 -33.80 77.23 -29.68
CA SER A 43 -32.44 77.63 -29.30
C SER A 43 -31.37 77.18 -30.31
N LEU A 44 -31.72 76.33 -31.27
CA LEU A 44 -30.81 75.81 -32.28
C LEU A 44 -30.79 76.70 -33.54
N THR A 45 -29.59 76.93 -34.06
CA THR A 45 -29.32 77.69 -35.29
C THR A 45 -28.29 76.96 -36.15
N GLU A 46 -28.14 77.38 -37.40
CA GLU A 46 -27.14 76.83 -38.32
C GLU A 46 -25.72 76.80 -37.74
N SER A 47 -25.36 77.81 -36.94
CA SER A 47 -24.04 77.90 -36.30
C SER A 47 -23.71 76.76 -35.33
N ASN A 48 -24.73 75.98 -34.93
CA ASN A 48 -24.56 74.82 -34.06
C ASN A 48 -24.14 73.54 -34.82
N PHE A 49 -24.06 73.58 -36.16
CA PHE A 49 -23.73 72.43 -37.00
C PHE A 49 -22.41 72.67 -37.78
N VAL A 50 -21.51 71.68 -37.79
CA VAL A 50 -20.21 71.76 -38.49
C VAL A 50 -20.19 70.83 -39.69
N GLY A 51 -20.13 71.36 -40.91
CA GLY A 51 -20.02 70.59 -42.14
C GLY A 51 -18.60 70.03 -42.35
N VAL A 52 -18.49 68.75 -42.72
CA VAL A 52 -17.21 68.09 -43.03
C VAL A 52 -17.07 67.94 -44.54
N ASN A 53 -16.02 68.50 -45.13
CA ASN A 53 -15.72 68.42 -46.57
C ASN A 53 -14.63 67.37 -46.81
N VAL A 54 -14.93 66.29 -47.54
CA VAL A 54 -13.99 65.20 -47.84
C VAL A 54 -13.58 65.23 -49.33
N PRO A 55 -12.28 65.21 -49.69
CA PRO A 55 -11.83 65.27 -51.08
C PRO A 55 -11.98 63.93 -51.84
N PRO A 56 -11.98 63.93 -53.19
CA PRO A 56 -12.50 62.81 -53.98
C PRO A 56 -11.48 61.67 -54.15
N THR A 57 -11.99 60.43 -54.16
CA THR A 57 -11.26 59.17 -54.44
C THR A 57 -12.08 58.38 -55.50
N PRO A 58 -11.45 57.60 -56.41
CA PRO A 58 -11.90 57.44 -57.79
C PRO A 58 -13.06 56.46 -58.00
N THR A 59 -13.61 56.51 -59.23
CA THR A 59 -14.79 55.82 -59.77
C THR A 59 -15.01 54.37 -59.29
N PRO A 60 -16.22 54.02 -58.79
CA PRO A 60 -16.52 52.69 -58.30
C PRO A 60 -16.72 51.67 -59.45
N THR A 61 -16.10 50.51 -59.26
CA THR A 61 -16.38 49.22 -59.92
C THR A 61 -17.72 48.69 -59.37
N PRO A 62 -18.55 47.93 -60.12
CA PRO A 62 -19.85 47.44 -59.66
C PRO A 62 -19.77 46.80 -58.26
N ASP A 63 -20.63 47.27 -57.36
CA ASP A 63 -20.74 46.78 -56.00
C ASP A 63 -21.16 45.29 -56.02
N PRO A 64 -20.45 44.39 -55.32
CA PRO A 64 -20.83 42.99 -55.25
C PRO A 64 -22.21 42.83 -54.60
N THR A 65 -22.98 41.88 -55.13
CA THR A 65 -24.21 41.38 -54.51
C THR A 65 -23.99 41.15 -53.00
N PRO A 66 -24.92 41.56 -52.11
CA PRO A 66 -24.75 41.36 -50.67
C PRO A 66 -24.44 39.90 -50.40
N THR A 67 -23.27 39.66 -49.81
CA THR A 67 -22.89 38.31 -49.37
C THR A 67 -23.89 37.92 -48.28
N PRO A 68 -24.58 36.77 -48.38
CA PRO A 68 -25.50 36.34 -47.33
C PRO A 68 -24.72 36.28 -46.02
N THR A 69 -25.26 36.93 -44.97
CA THR A 69 -24.77 36.76 -43.60
C THR A 69 -24.67 35.26 -43.33
N PRO A 70 -23.51 34.72 -42.91
CA PRO A 70 -23.42 33.29 -42.64
C PRO A 70 -24.43 32.96 -41.55
N THR A 71 -25.38 32.07 -41.85
CA THR A 71 -26.23 31.47 -40.84
C THR A 71 -25.30 30.91 -39.77
N PRO A 72 -25.46 31.28 -38.47
CA PRO A 72 -24.65 30.70 -37.41
C PRO A 72 -24.76 29.18 -37.53
N THR A 73 -23.62 28.53 -37.76
CA THR A 73 -23.59 27.06 -37.81
C THR A 73 -24.00 26.58 -36.42
N PRO A 74 -25.01 25.71 -36.29
CA PRO A 74 -25.39 25.16 -35.00
C PRO A 74 -24.13 24.63 -34.29
N PRO A 75 -23.98 24.84 -32.97
CA PRO A 75 -22.85 24.27 -32.25
C PRO A 75 -22.79 22.77 -32.53
N VAL A 76 -21.60 22.28 -32.89
CA VAL A 76 -21.41 20.86 -33.18
C VAL A 76 -21.69 20.09 -31.89
N ILE A 77 -22.74 19.27 -31.91
CA ILE A 77 -23.03 18.32 -30.84
C ILE A 77 -21.90 17.29 -30.82
N GLN A 78 -21.19 17.20 -29.70
CA GLN A 78 -20.11 16.23 -29.53
C GLN A 78 -20.58 15.08 -28.62
N PRO A 79 -20.01 13.88 -28.78
CA PRO A 79 -20.20 12.82 -27.78
C PRO A 79 -19.51 13.22 -26.46
N PRO A 80 -19.95 12.62 -25.35
CA PRO A 80 -19.22 12.74 -24.09
C PRO A 80 -17.82 12.12 -24.19
N VAL A 81 -16.92 12.54 -23.32
CA VAL A 81 -15.58 11.96 -23.14
C VAL A 81 -15.66 10.98 -21.98
N ALA A 82 -15.73 9.69 -22.33
CA ALA A 82 -15.71 8.59 -21.37
C ALA A 82 -14.27 8.14 -21.10
N VAL A 83 -13.89 7.99 -19.84
CA VAL A 83 -12.54 7.61 -19.41
C VAL A 83 -12.60 6.29 -18.66
N ASP A 84 -11.66 5.38 -18.95
CA ASP A 84 -11.60 4.09 -18.28
C ASP A 84 -11.35 4.25 -16.77
N ASP A 85 -11.96 3.38 -15.98
CA ASP A 85 -11.91 3.36 -14.52
C ASP A 85 -11.10 2.18 -13.99
N LEU A 86 -10.58 2.34 -12.78
CA LEU A 86 -9.91 1.28 -12.02
C LEU A 86 -10.45 1.23 -10.59
N VAL A 87 -10.87 0.05 -10.16
CA VAL A 87 -11.35 -0.20 -8.80
C VAL A 87 -10.59 -1.37 -8.20
N LYS A 88 -9.79 -1.11 -7.16
CA LYS A 88 -9.17 -2.17 -6.34
C LYS A 88 -9.95 -2.34 -5.04
N ARG A 89 -10.20 -3.59 -4.62
CA ARG A 89 -11.01 -3.86 -3.42
C ARG A 89 -10.69 -5.18 -2.74
N ASN A 90 -11.01 -5.27 -1.44
CA ASN A 90 -10.95 -6.53 -0.68
C ASN A 90 -11.92 -7.59 -1.23
N PRO A 91 -11.64 -8.90 -1.08
CA PRO A 91 -12.48 -9.97 -1.62
C PRO A 91 -13.85 -10.09 -0.94
N THR A 92 -14.01 -9.57 0.28
CA THR A 92 -15.26 -9.67 1.04
C THR A 92 -16.12 -8.41 0.93
N GLY A 93 -17.45 -8.59 0.87
CA GLY A 93 -18.41 -7.48 0.87
C GLY A 93 -18.67 -6.84 -0.50
N SER A 94 -19.12 -5.59 -0.52
CA SER A 94 -19.40 -4.82 -1.73
C SER A 94 -18.55 -3.55 -1.80
N VAL A 95 -18.25 -3.05 -3.01
CA VAL A 95 -17.68 -1.72 -3.22
C VAL A 95 -18.64 -0.87 -4.04
N THR A 96 -18.76 0.41 -3.71
CA THR A 96 -19.58 1.37 -4.45
C THR A 96 -18.70 2.50 -4.95
N PHE A 97 -18.82 2.84 -6.23
CA PHE A 97 -18.01 3.87 -6.90
C PHE A 97 -18.85 4.53 -8.01
N ASN A 98 -18.45 5.74 -8.41
CA ASN A 98 -19.11 6.48 -9.47
C ASN A 98 -18.19 6.55 -10.70
N VAL A 99 -18.61 5.92 -11.80
CA VAL A 99 -17.84 5.91 -13.06
C VAL A 99 -17.86 7.26 -13.78
N LEU A 100 -18.75 8.18 -13.37
CA LEU A 100 -18.84 9.51 -13.98
C LEU A 100 -17.87 10.53 -13.34
N ASP A 101 -17.09 10.13 -12.33
CA ASP A 101 -16.20 11.06 -11.60
C ASP A 101 -15.04 11.58 -12.47
N ASN A 102 -14.61 10.83 -13.48
CA ASN A 102 -13.56 11.16 -14.45
C ASN A 102 -14.09 11.43 -15.88
N ASP A 103 -15.40 11.33 -16.08
CA ASP A 103 -16.06 11.58 -17.37
C ASP A 103 -16.43 13.06 -17.53
N SER A 104 -16.58 13.51 -18.78
CA SER A 104 -17.00 14.89 -19.05
C SER A 104 -17.79 15.04 -20.34
N ASP A 105 -18.59 16.11 -20.41
CA ASP A 105 -19.29 16.52 -21.62
C ASP A 105 -18.72 17.86 -22.15
N PRO A 106 -18.34 17.96 -23.43
CA PRO A 106 -17.80 19.20 -23.99
C PRO A 106 -18.80 20.38 -23.98
N GLN A 107 -20.11 20.10 -23.94
CA GLN A 107 -21.18 21.09 -23.90
C GLN A 107 -21.71 21.34 -22.48
N GLY A 108 -21.24 20.57 -21.48
CA GLY A 108 -21.67 20.66 -20.08
C GLY A 108 -23.02 20.01 -19.81
N GLU A 109 -23.49 19.14 -20.69
CA GLU A 109 -24.74 18.40 -20.50
C GLU A 109 -24.61 17.33 -19.40
N THR A 110 -25.72 17.00 -18.75
CA THR A 110 -25.77 15.95 -17.74
C THR A 110 -25.50 14.59 -18.37
N LEU A 111 -24.55 13.85 -17.79
CA LEU A 111 -24.21 12.50 -18.21
C LEU A 111 -25.08 11.45 -17.51
N LEU A 112 -25.58 10.49 -18.28
CA LEU A 112 -26.32 9.33 -17.77
C LEU A 112 -25.79 8.02 -18.35
N ILE A 113 -25.75 6.98 -17.52
CA ILE A 113 -25.44 5.62 -17.94
C ILE A 113 -26.69 5.03 -18.60
N ILE A 114 -26.53 4.55 -19.83
CA ILE A 114 -27.62 3.99 -20.64
C ILE A 114 -27.47 2.49 -20.89
N ALA A 115 -26.28 1.93 -20.71
CA ALA A 115 -26.03 0.49 -20.82
C ALA A 115 -24.74 0.09 -20.09
N ASN A 116 -24.66 -1.16 -19.67
CA ASN A 116 -23.43 -1.80 -19.21
C ASN A 116 -23.44 -3.31 -19.55
N THR A 117 -22.26 -3.91 -19.61
CA THR A 117 -22.12 -5.37 -19.67
C THR A 117 -22.13 -5.96 -18.26
N PRO A 118 -22.45 -7.26 -18.10
CA PRO A 118 -22.20 -7.95 -16.85
C PRO A 118 -20.70 -8.14 -16.60
N THR A 119 -20.36 -8.36 -15.35
CA THR A 119 -19.08 -8.87 -14.84
C THR A 119 -19.06 -10.40 -14.87
N THR A 120 -17.88 -11.01 -14.72
CA THR A 120 -17.72 -12.48 -14.74
C THR A 120 -17.30 -13.08 -13.40
N GLY A 121 -16.74 -12.26 -12.49
CA GLY A 121 -16.27 -12.65 -11.16
C GLY A 121 -17.11 -12.09 -10.03
N GLY A 122 -18.29 -11.55 -10.33
CA GLY A 122 -19.21 -11.02 -9.33
C GLY A 122 -20.48 -10.42 -9.92
N ASP A 123 -21.39 -10.04 -9.03
CA ASP A 123 -22.62 -9.33 -9.32
C ASP A 123 -22.39 -7.81 -9.40
N LEU A 124 -23.09 -7.16 -10.34
CA LEU A 124 -23.02 -5.72 -10.56
C LEU A 124 -24.42 -5.09 -10.48
N LEU A 125 -24.57 -4.10 -9.61
CA LEU A 125 -25.74 -3.22 -9.54
C LEU A 125 -25.38 -1.86 -10.13
N SER A 126 -26.20 -1.36 -11.05
CA SER A 126 -25.94 -0.12 -11.79
C SER A 126 -27.05 0.92 -11.57
N SER A 127 -26.68 2.20 -11.49
CA SER A 127 -27.60 3.34 -11.53
C SER A 127 -27.38 4.18 -12.80
N PRO A 128 -28.43 4.77 -13.41
CA PRO A 128 -28.29 5.74 -14.49
C PRO A 128 -27.45 6.96 -14.12
N THR A 129 -27.29 7.27 -12.83
CA THR A 129 -26.51 8.40 -12.33
C THR A 129 -25.01 8.11 -12.20
N GLY A 130 -24.51 7.00 -12.75
CA GLY A 130 -23.08 6.64 -12.68
C GLY A 130 -22.66 5.83 -11.46
N LEU A 131 -23.53 5.69 -10.46
CA LEU A 131 -23.22 4.93 -9.25
C LEU A 131 -23.35 3.42 -9.51
N PHE A 132 -22.25 2.69 -9.32
CA PHE A 132 -22.20 1.23 -9.42
C PHE A 132 -21.86 0.61 -8.07
N THR A 133 -22.44 -0.56 -7.80
CA THR A 133 -22.05 -1.42 -6.66
C THR A 133 -21.65 -2.79 -7.20
N TYR A 134 -20.42 -3.21 -6.90
CA TYR A 134 -19.88 -4.51 -7.30
C TYR A 134 -19.73 -5.44 -6.08
N ILE A 135 -20.15 -6.69 -6.24
CA ILE A 135 -20.12 -7.75 -5.23
C ILE A 135 -19.43 -8.99 -5.84
N PRO A 136 -18.16 -9.29 -5.49
CA PRO A 136 -17.45 -10.44 -5.99
C PRO A 136 -18.15 -11.73 -5.60
N ASP A 137 -18.03 -12.71 -6.47
CA ASP A 137 -18.38 -14.08 -6.14
C ASP A 137 -17.53 -14.57 -4.98
N SER A 138 -18.09 -15.46 -4.16
CA SER A 138 -17.38 -16.00 -3.01
C SER A 138 -16.06 -16.67 -3.44
N GLY A 139 -14.95 -16.18 -2.90
CA GLY A 139 -13.60 -16.70 -3.19
C GLY A 139 -12.97 -16.20 -4.49
N PHE A 140 -13.64 -15.29 -5.22
CA PHE A 140 -13.05 -14.68 -6.40
C PHE A 140 -11.90 -13.74 -6.02
N LEU A 141 -10.77 -13.88 -6.72
CA LEU A 141 -9.57 -13.08 -6.61
C LEU A 141 -9.06 -12.75 -8.02
N GLY A 142 -8.39 -11.61 -8.16
CA GLY A 142 -7.82 -11.14 -9.42
C GLY A 142 -8.77 -10.23 -10.21
N ASN A 143 -8.55 -10.18 -11.53
CA ASN A 143 -9.13 -9.14 -12.37
C ASN A 143 -10.53 -9.53 -12.89
N ASP A 144 -11.44 -8.58 -12.83
CA ASP A 144 -12.74 -8.59 -13.52
C ASP A 144 -12.92 -7.26 -14.28
N SER A 145 -13.92 -7.18 -15.15
CA SER A 145 -14.20 -5.94 -15.85
C SER A 145 -15.62 -5.88 -16.38
N PHE A 146 -16.10 -4.66 -16.60
CA PHE A 146 -17.29 -4.43 -17.42
C PHE A 146 -17.12 -3.15 -18.24
N ARG A 147 -17.90 -3.04 -19.31
CA ARG A 147 -17.98 -1.82 -20.12
C ARG A 147 -19.28 -1.10 -19.83
N TYR A 148 -19.26 0.22 -19.75
CA TYR A 148 -20.46 1.05 -19.68
C TYR A 148 -20.55 1.99 -20.89
N THR A 149 -21.76 2.47 -21.15
CA THR A 149 -22.04 3.49 -22.15
C THR A 149 -22.70 4.69 -21.47
N VAL A 150 -22.04 5.84 -21.57
CA VAL A 150 -22.50 7.12 -21.06
C VAL A 150 -23.07 7.96 -22.20
N SER A 151 -24.15 8.69 -21.94
CA SER A 151 -24.85 9.52 -22.91
C SER A 151 -25.08 10.93 -22.36
N ASN A 152 -24.92 11.92 -23.23
CA ASN A 152 -25.35 13.30 -23.00
C ASN A 152 -26.75 13.58 -23.58
N GLY A 153 -27.45 12.55 -24.04
CA GLY A 153 -28.74 12.61 -24.73
C GLY A 153 -28.58 12.42 -26.25
N PRO A 154 -28.01 13.39 -26.99
CA PRO A 154 -27.82 13.28 -28.44
C PRO A 154 -26.78 12.27 -28.89
N ALA A 155 -25.76 12.00 -28.07
CA ALA A 155 -24.63 11.15 -28.41
C ALA A 155 -24.15 10.34 -27.20
N SER A 156 -23.35 9.31 -27.45
CA SER A 156 -22.82 8.44 -26.40
C SER A 156 -21.36 8.07 -26.65
N ALA A 157 -20.68 7.72 -25.56
CA ALA A 157 -19.35 7.13 -25.55
C ALA A 157 -19.32 5.94 -24.59
N ALA A 158 -18.29 5.10 -24.69
CA ALA A 158 -18.14 3.93 -23.85
C ALA A 158 -16.74 3.87 -23.26
N ALA A 159 -16.66 3.41 -22.01
CA ALA A 159 -15.42 3.17 -21.29
C ALA A 159 -15.51 1.83 -20.54
N THR A 160 -14.38 1.42 -19.99
CA THR A 160 -14.20 0.14 -19.29
C THR A 160 -13.86 0.40 -17.84
N VAL A 161 -14.55 -0.28 -16.94
CA VAL A 161 -14.15 -0.39 -15.54
C VAL A 161 -13.33 -1.67 -15.39
N ASN A 162 -12.07 -1.52 -15.02
CA ASN A 162 -11.23 -2.62 -14.61
C ASN A 162 -11.36 -2.78 -13.09
N ILE A 163 -11.70 -3.98 -12.63
CA ILE A 163 -11.87 -4.29 -11.22
C ILE A 163 -10.77 -5.27 -10.83
N ILE A 164 -10.06 -4.99 -9.74
CA ILE A 164 -9.08 -5.91 -9.16
C ILE A 164 -9.59 -6.30 -7.78
N VAL A 165 -9.92 -7.58 -7.62
CA VAL A 165 -10.27 -8.16 -6.33
C VAL A 165 -8.98 -8.67 -5.69
N ASN A 166 -8.54 -7.92 -4.69
CA ASN A 166 -7.22 -7.95 -4.08
C ASN A 166 -6.89 -9.32 -3.47
N GLN A 167 -5.72 -9.86 -3.78
CA GLN A 167 -5.10 -10.89 -2.97
C GLN A 167 -4.26 -10.21 -1.89
N SER A 168 -4.26 -10.74 -0.66
CA SER A 168 -3.40 -10.17 0.38
C SER A 168 -1.93 -10.42 0.04
N PRO A 169 -1.01 -9.49 0.39
CA PRO A 169 0.40 -9.72 0.21
C PRO A 169 0.89 -10.85 1.12
N GLU A 170 1.94 -11.54 0.70
CA GLU A 170 2.55 -12.64 1.44
C GLU A 170 4.00 -12.28 1.81
N LEU A 171 4.36 -12.47 3.08
CA LEU A 171 5.73 -12.35 3.55
C LEU A 171 6.40 -13.72 3.41
N ILE A 172 7.37 -13.81 2.50
CA ILE A 172 8.04 -15.06 2.13
C ILE A 172 9.32 -15.26 2.94
N VAL A 173 10.06 -14.18 3.21
CA VAL A 173 11.36 -14.24 3.92
C VAL A 173 11.40 -13.15 4.98
N ASN A 174 11.83 -13.52 6.19
CA ASN A 174 12.02 -12.63 7.34
C ASN A 174 13.14 -13.18 8.24
N GLU A 175 14.37 -13.16 7.73
CA GLU A 175 15.54 -13.74 8.38
C GLU A 175 16.24 -12.76 9.32
N LEU A 176 16.90 -13.30 10.34
CA LEU A 176 17.79 -12.57 11.22
C LEU A 176 18.90 -11.87 10.42
N LEU A 177 19.08 -10.58 10.67
CA LEU A 177 20.28 -9.87 10.22
C LEU A 177 21.35 -9.90 11.31
N VAL A 178 22.52 -10.46 11.00
CA VAL A 178 23.71 -10.38 11.87
C VAL A 178 24.70 -9.36 11.34
N VAL A 179 25.17 -8.46 12.19
CA VAL A 179 26.11 -7.38 11.81
C VAL A 179 27.07 -7.06 12.96
N GLU A 180 28.33 -6.81 12.65
CA GLU A 180 29.31 -6.43 13.67
C GLU A 180 29.13 -4.97 14.14
N THR A 181 29.54 -4.68 15.37
CA THR A 181 29.50 -3.32 15.92
C THR A 181 30.23 -2.31 15.01
N GLY A 182 29.58 -1.17 14.76
CA GLY A 182 30.12 -0.10 13.91
C GLY A 182 30.12 -0.36 12.41
N GLU A 183 29.67 -1.52 11.96
CA GLU A 183 29.57 -1.87 10.53
C GLU A 183 28.17 -1.56 9.95
N GLU A 184 28.09 -1.56 8.62
CA GLU A 184 26.83 -1.42 7.88
C GLU A 184 26.47 -2.72 7.16
N ALA A 185 25.17 -3.03 7.14
CA ALA A 185 24.62 -4.15 6.40
C ALA A 185 23.50 -3.72 5.44
N ILE A 186 23.31 -4.50 4.39
CA ILE A 186 22.24 -4.30 3.42
C ILE A 186 21.06 -5.16 3.83
N LEU A 187 19.87 -4.55 3.94
CA LEU A 187 18.64 -5.31 4.02
C LEU A 187 18.21 -5.67 2.59
N SER A 188 18.55 -6.89 2.17
CA SER A 188 18.30 -7.45 0.83
C SER A 188 17.08 -8.38 0.82
N ALA A 189 16.67 -8.80 -0.39
CA ALA A 189 15.59 -9.76 -0.58
C ALA A 189 15.89 -11.17 -0.03
N SER A 190 17.14 -11.47 0.34
CA SER A 190 17.48 -12.71 1.06
C SER A 190 17.19 -12.63 2.55
N LEU A 191 16.93 -11.44 3.08
CA LEU A 191 16.60 -11.21 4.49
C LEU A 191 15.12 -10.81 4.65
N LEU A 192 14.60 -10.01 3.72
CA LEU A 192 13.22 -9.55 3.78
C LEU A 192 12.58 -9.57 2.38
N LEU A 193 11.62 -10.47 2.16
CA LEU A 193 10.94 -10.60 0.88
C LEU A 193 9.44 -10.77 1.08
N ALA A 194 8.67 -9.90 0.46
CA ALA A 194 7.26 -10.07 0.23
C ALA A 194 6.96 -10.20 -1.26
N THR A 195 5.90 -10.95 -1.54
CA THR A 195 5.33 -11.07 -2.88
C THR A 195 3.84 -10.85 -2.84
N ASP A 196 3.30 -10.45 -3.98
CA ASP A 196 1.88 -10.28 -4.19
C ASP A 196 1.56 -10.64 -5.64
N ALA A 197 0.45 -11.33 -5.85
CA ALA A 197 0.09 -11.85 -7.17
C ALA A 197 -0.49 -10.77 -8.09
N ASP A 198 -1.12 -9.73 -7.51
CA ASP A 198 -1.79 -8.65 -8.25
C ASP A 198 -1.14 -7.28 -8.08
N ASP A 199 -0.14 -7.13 -7.21
CA ASP A 199 0.67 -5.93 -7.08
C ASP A 199 2.15 -6.09 -7.43
N PRO A 200 2.75 -5.10 -8.13
CA PRO A 200 4.20 -5.05 -8.31
C PRO A 200 4.92 -4.69 -7.00
N PRO A 201 6.23 -4.99 -6.88
CA PRO A 201 7.04 -4.67 -5.69
C PRO A 201 7.06 -3.18 -5.30
N THR A 202 6.72 -2.28 -6.21
CA THR A 202 6.62 -0.83 -5.92
C THR A 202 5.40 -0.47 -5.07
N ASN A 203 4.38 -1.33 -5.04
CA ASN A 203 3.14 -1.10 -4.31
C ASN A 203 3.10 -1.83 -2.96
N LEU A 204 3.98 -2.82 -2.76
CA LEU A 204 4.14 -3.49 -1.48
C LEU A 204 4.95 -2.62 -0.53
N ASN A 205 4.29 -2.14 0.53
CA ASN A 205 4.82 -1.15 1.44
C ASN A 205 5.03 -1.74 2.84
N TYR A 206 6.26 -1.58 3.33
CA TYR A 206 6.66 -1.86 4.70
C TYR A 206 6.54 -0.58 5.51
N ARG A 207 5.56 -0.53 6.41
CA ARG A 207 5.33 0.62 7.31
C ARG A 207 5.93 0.33 8.67
N ILE A 208 6.89 1.14 9.11
CA ILE A 208 7.55 0.97 10.41
C ILE A 208 6.57 1.34 11.54
N GLY A 209 6.14 0.36 12.32
CA GLY A 209 5.39 0.55 13.56
C GLY A 209 6.31 0.94 14.72
N GLN A 210 7.46 0.29 14.83
CA GLN A 210 8.50 0.62 15.81
C GLN A 210 9.85 0.57 15.12
N GLY A 211 10.61 1.67 15.17
CA GLY A 211 11.96 1.71 14.61
C GLY A 211 12.99 0.99 15.49
N THR A 212 14.20 0.88 14.95
CA THR A 212 15.37 0.34 15.64
C THR A 212 15.74 1.18 16.87
N ALA A 213 16.26 0.51 17.90
CA ALA A 213 16.62 1.12 19.18
C ALA A 213 18.13 1.37 19.32
N ARG A 214 18.98 0.59 18.64
CA ARG A 214 20.45 0.66 18.78
C ARG A 214 21.14 1.20 17.54
N GLY A 215 20.80 0.68 16.38
CA GLY A 215 21.31 1.11 15.08
C GLY A 215 20.34 2.04 14.34
N ASP A 216 20.79 2.52 13.19
CA ASP A 216 20.00 3.36 12.30
C ASP A 216 19.63 2.60 11.02
N LEU A 217 18.33 2.44 10.76
CA LEU A 217 17.82 1.98 9.47
C LEU A 217 17.66 3.17 8.51
N ILE A 218 18.27 3.10 7.34
CA ILE A 218 18.38 4.22 6.40
C ILE A 218 17.97 3.78 4.99
N LEU A 219 17.03 4.51 4.40
CA LEU A 219 16.73 4.44 2.97
C LEU A 219 17.73 5.33 2.22
N GLN A 220 18.57 4.69 1.41
CA GLN A 220 19.55 5.36 0.56
C GLN A 220 18.88 6.03 -0.63
N GLY A 221 19.47 7.14 -1.08
CA GLY A 221 18.98 7.93 -2.19
C GLY A 221 19.89 9.15 -2.40
N THR A 222 19.41 10.14 -3.16
CA THR A 222 20.13 11.42 -3.31
C THR A 222 20.28 12.16 -1.98
N ALA A 223 19.33 11.97 -1.07
CA ALA A 223 19.40 12.39 0.32
C ALA A 223 18.98 11.20 1.20
N PRO A 224 19.91 10.55 1.92
CA PRO A 224 19.59 9.44 2.81
C PRO A 224 18.53 9.80 3.84
N GLN A 225 17.53 8.94 4.03
CA GLN A 225 16.41 9.15 4.94
C GLN A 225 16.41 8.10 6.05
N PRO A 226 16.43 8.49 7.35
CA PRO A 226 16.27 7.53 8.43
C PRO A 226 14.83 6.99 8.47
N LEU A 227 14.70 5.67 8.58
CA LEU A 227 13.44 4.95 8.66
C LEU A 227 13.06 4.74 10.14
N ARG A 228 12.23 5.65 10.65
CA ARG A 228 11.71 5.64 12.04
C ARG A 228 10.25 5.23 12.07
N THR A 229 9.64 5.07 13.25
CA THR A 229 8.19 4.89 13.40
C THR A 229 7.38 5.85 12.52
N GLY A 230 6.46 5.29 11.74
CA GLY A 230 5.62 6.00 10.77
C GLY A 230 6.24 6.14 9.37
N SER A 231 7.55 5.87 9.21
CA SER A 231 8.21 5.83 7.91
C SER A 231 7.80 4.59 7.13
N SER A 232 8.08 4.59 5.83
CA SER A 232 7.92 3.40 5.01
C SER A 232 8.94 3.28 3.90
N PHE A 233 9.10 2.05 3.43
CA PHE A 233 9.82 1.69 2.22
C PHE A 233 9.03 0.61 1.47
N THR A 234 9.43 0.27 0.25
CA THR A 234 8.71 -0.73 -0.57
C THR A 234 9.53 -1.99 -0.78
N GLN A 235 8.90 -3.08 -1.21
CA GLN A 235 9.64 -4.28 -1.64
C GLN A 235 10.65 -3.94 -2.75
N GLN A 236 10.32 -2.98 -3.63
CA GLN A 236 11.29 -2.49 -4.62
C GLN A 236 12.55 -1.90 -3.97
N SER A 237 12.44 -1.18 -2.85
CA SER A 237 13.60 -0.65 -2.11
C SER A 237 14.50 -1.77 -1.57
N VAL A 238 13.90 -2.87 -1.12
CA VAL A 238 14.64 -4.06 -0.67
C VAL A 238 15.30 -4.78 -1.85
N ASN A 239 14.54 -5.03 -2.93
CA ASN A 239 15.02 -5.69 -4.15
C ASN A 239 16.16 -4.93 -4.84
N THR A 240 16.22 -3.61 -4.67
CA THR A 240 17.27 -2.75 -5.23
C THR A 240 18.41 -2.48 -4.26
N ASN A 241 18.41 -3.14 -3.09
CA ASN A 241 19.45 -3.04 -2.08
C ASN A 241 19.75 -1.58 -1.69
N VAL A 242 18.71 -0.74 -1.53
CA VAL A 242 18.85 0.66 -1.09
C VAL A 242 18.52 0.86 0.37
N ILE A 243 18.17 -0.19 1.11
CA ILE A 243 18.05 -0.13 2.56
C ILE A 243 19.39 -0.51 3.20
N ARG A 244 19.84 0.30 4.15
CA ARG A 244 21.05 0.05 4.95
C ARG A 244 20.68 0.06 6.42
N TYR A 245 21.21 -0.89 7.16
CA TYR A 245 21.25 -0.83 8.61
C TYR A 245 22.68 -0.48 9.04
N SER A 246 22.85 0.55 9.86
CA SER A 246 24.13 0.93 10.45
C SER A 246 24.13 0.54 11.91
N ALA A 247 25.00 -0.39 12.29
CA ALA A 247 25.14 -0.82 13.66
C ALA A 247 25.78 0.27 14.52
N GLY A 248 25.30 0.40 15.76
CA GLY A 248 25.94 1.23 16.77
C GLY A 248 27.25 0.60 17.29
N SER A 249 27.87 1.24 18.27
CA SER A 249 29.10 0.76 18.89
C SER A 249 28.87 -0.23 20.04
N ALA A 250 27.66 -0.78 20.18
CA ALA A 250 27.29 -1.66 21.28
C ALA A 250 26.49 -2.85 20.74
N ALA A 251 26.95 -4.05 21.06
CA ALA A 251 26.31 -5.30 20.71
C ALA A 251 24.97 -5.53 21.45
N GLY A 252 24.27 -6.58 21.03
CA GLY A 252 22.98 -7.03 21.54
C GLY A 252 21.86 -6.98 20.50
N GLY A 253 20.67 -7.39 20.93
CA GLY A 253 19.48 -7.39 20.07
C GLY A 253 18.99 -5.98 19.71
N ASP A 254 18.62 -5.83 18.46
CA ASP A 254 17.91 -4.69 17.88
C ASP A 254 16.88 -5.21 16.87
N GLY A 255 16.08 -4.34 16.30
CA GLY A 255 15.09 -4.76 15.32
C GLY A 255 14.02 -3.71 15.12
N PHE A 256 13.14 -3.95 14.16
CA PHE A 256 12.03 -3.05 13.91
C PHE A 256 10.75 -3.83 13.69
N ILE A 257 9.64 -3.26 14.16
CA ILE A 257 8.31 -3.81 13.92
C ILE A 257 7.74 -3.10 12.70
N PHE A 258 7.20 -3.87 11.75
CA PHE A 258 6.59 -3.33 10.54
C PHE A 258 5.20 -3.93 10.28
N PHE A 259 4.43 -3.23 9.44
CA PHE A 259 3.23 -3.74 8.79
C PHE A 259 3.50 -3.84 7.30
N LEU A 260 3.15 -4.98 6.69
CA LEU A 260 3.17 -5.14 5.24
C LEU A 260 1.78 -4.85 4.67
N THR A 261 1.69 -3.98 3.67
CA THR A 261 0.44 -3.64 3.00
C THR A 261 0.64 -3.37 1.53
N ASP A 262 -0.37 -3.69 0.73
CA ASP A 262 -0.49 -3.37 -0.69
C ASP A 262 -1.40 -2.13 -0.93
N GLY A 263 -1.85 -1.48 0.15
CA GLY A 263 -2.80 -0.36 0.14
C GLY A 263 -4.28 -0.75 0.32
N VAL A 264 -4.61 -2.03 0.23
CA VAL A 264 -5.98 -2.57 0.38
C VAL A 264 -6.06 -3.58 1.53
N ALA A 265 -5.14 -4.53 1.57
CA ALA A 265 -4.92 -5.48 2.65
C ALA A 265 -3.67 -5.11 3.47
N THR A 266 -3.66 -5.46 4.75
CA THR A 266 -2.53 -5.24 5.64
C THR A 266 -2.34 -6.48 6.51
N LEU A 267 -1.13 -7.03 6.52
CA LEU A 267 -0.76 -8.14 7.41
C LEU A 267 -0.63 -7.65 8.87
N PRO A 268 -0.75 -8.55 9.85
CA PRO A 268 -0.40 -8.24 11.24
C PRO A 268 1.02 -7.68 11.36
N GLN A 269 1.28 -7.00 12.48
CA GLN A 269 2.62 -6.49 12.75
C GLN A 269 3.62 -7.66 12.88
N THR A 270 4.79 -7.49 12.29
CA THR A 270 5.88 -8.48 12.28
C THR A 270 7.16 -7.82 12.76
N LEU A 271 7.96 -8.56 13.53
CA LEU A 271 9.30 -8.16 13.95
C LEU A 271 10.32 -8.61 12.90
N PHE A 272 11.18 -7.69 12.47
CA PHE A 272 12.45 -8.01 11.83
C PHE A 272 13.55 -7.93 12.88
N ASP A 273 14.18 -9.06 13.22
CA ASP A 273 15.19 -9.13 14.26
C ASP A 273 16.60 -8.86 13.71
N ILE A 274 17.43 -8.22 14.53
CA ILE A 274 18.81 -7.85 14.20
C ILE A 274 19.70 -8.18 15.39
N ALA A 275 20.72 -9.00 15.15
CA ALA A 275 21.79 -9.25 16.11
C ALA A 275 22.99 -8.37 15.78
N ILE A 276 23.33 -7.45 16.69
CA ILE A 276 24.61 -6.73 16.64
C ILE A 276 25.61 -7.52 17.47
N VAL A 277 26.72 -7.95 16.86
CA VAL A 277 27.75 -8.76 17.53
C VAL A 277 29.08 -8.01 17.62
N ASP A 278 29.90 -8.33 18.62
CA ASP A 278 31.23 -7.76 18.81
C ASP A 278 32.29 -8.42 17.90
N ARG A 279 32.05 -9.68 17.49
CA ARG A 279 33.01 -10.44 16.66
C ARG A 279 32.31 -11.58 15.91
N THR A 280 32.78 -11.85 14.70
CA THR A 280 32.44 -13.06 13.93
C THR A 280 33.59 -14.06 13.93
N LEU A 281 33.26 -15.34 14.12
CA LEU A 281 34.15 -16.50 13.99
C LEU A 281 33.50 -17.52 13.04
N ALA A 282 34.32 -18.19 12.24
CA ALA A 282 33.87 -19.29 11.41
C ALA A 282 34.91 -20.42 11.44
N GLY A 283 34.41 -21.65 11.46
CA GLY A 283 35.20 -22.86 11.33
C GLY A 283 35.63 -23.11 9.88
N THR A 284 35.87 -24.38 9.61
CA THR A 284 36.23 -24.99 8.35
C THR A 284 35.20 -26.07 8.01
N PRO A 285 35.21 -26.65 6.80
CA PRO A 285 34.30 -27.75 6.46
C PRO A 285 34.62 -29.11 7.13
N GLY A 286 35.25 -29.13 8.31
CA GLY A 286 35.44 -30.37 9.07
C GLY A 286 35.48 -30.09 10.55
N ASP A 287 35.42 -31.16 11.36
CA ASP A 287 35.22 -31.09 12.82
C ASP A 287 36.15 -30.08 13.54
N ASP A 288 35.55 -28.99 13.99
CA ASP A 288 36.19 -27.86 14.64
C ASP A 288 35.78 -27.73 16.11
N SER A 289 36.62 -27.03 16.88
CA SER A 289 36.30 -26.62 18.24
C SER A 289 36.40 -25.10 18.31
N LEU A 290 35.23 -24.47 18.36
CA LEU A 290 35.07 -23.03 18.30
C LEU A 290 34.63 -22.53 19.68
N THR A 291 35.27 -21.48 20.16
CA THR A 291 34.90 -20.87 21.44
C THR A 291 34.85 -19.37 21.29
N GLY A 292 33.71 -18.84 21.70
CA GLY A 292 33.40 -17.45 21.89
C GLY A 292 34.25 -16.82 22.98
N ASN A 293 33.80 -15.66 23.43
CA ASN A 293 34.31 -14.95 24.58
C ASN A 293 33.10 -14.43 25.37
N ALA A 294 33.34 -13.72 26.46
CA ALA A 294 32.22 -13.22 27.27
C ALA A 294 31.54 -11.98 26.67
N LEU A 295 31.55 -11.81 25.34
CA LEU A 295 30.93 -10.73 24.56
C LEU A 295 30.11 -11.38 23.46
N SER A 296 29.15 -10.65 22.89
CA SER A 296 28.31 -11.15 21.81
C SER A 296 29.12 -11.56 20.59
N ASP A 297 29.11 -12.84 20.27
CA ASP A 297 29.81 -13.43 19.14
C ASP A 297 28.81 -13.96 18.09
N PHE A 298 29.21 -13.94 16.83
CA PHE A 298 28.60 -14.76 15.79
C PHE A 298 29.55 -15.89 15.43
N ILE A 299 29.16 -17.15 15.65
CA ILE A 299 29.99 -18.31 15.39
C ILE A 299 29.28 -19.26 14.42
N ARG A 300 29.98 -19.68 13.36
CA ARG A 300 29.51 -20.70 12.42
C ARG A 300 30.45 -21.89 12.35
N GLY A 301 29.90 -23.10 12.48
CA GLY A 301 30.60 -24.36 12.31
C GLY A 301 31.00 -24.60 10.86
N LEU A 302 30.03 -24.50 9.94
CA LEU A 302 30.06 -24.96 8.55
C LEU A 302 29.83 -26.47 8.48
N ALA A 303 30.40 -27.17 7.50
CA ALA A 303 30.27 -28.63 7.47
C ALA A 303 31.19 -29.27 8.52
N GLY A 304 30.81 -30.41 9.10
CA GLY A 304 31.62 -31.11 10.09
C GLY A 304 30.83 -31.37 11.37
N ASN A 305 31.37 -32.17 12.29
CA ASN A 305 30.78 -32.31 13.62
C ASN A 305 31.52 -31.38 14.57
N ASP A 306 30.95 -30.22 14.81
CA ASP A 306 31.59 -29.12 15.49
C ASP A 306 31.20 -29.05 16.97
N VAL A 307 32.12 -28.49 17.76
CA VAL A 307 31.87 -28.13 19.16
C VAL A 307 31.97 -26.63 19.28
N ILE A 308 30.82 -25.98 19.50
CA ILE A 308 30.67 -24.54 19.55
C ILE A 308 30.26 -24.11 20.96
N SER A 309 30.92 -23.10 21.51
CA SER A 309 30.54 -22.50 22.80
C SER A 309 30.54 -20.98 22.72
N GLY A 310 29.42 -20.33 23.01
CA GLY A 310 29.27 -18.86 23.01
C GLY A 310 29.90 -18.20 24.24
N LEU A 311 29.60 -18.78 25.42
CA LEU A 311 30.01 -18.37 26.77
C LEU A 311 29.07 -17.36 27.42
N GLY A 312 29.01 -16.11 26.98
CA GLY A 312 28.00 -15.24 27.57
C GLY A 312 27.87 -13.87 26.95
N ASN A 313 26.83 -13.14 27.38
CA ASN A 313 26.09 -12.18 26.55
C ASN A 313 25.32 -12.91 25.44
N ARG A 314 24.62 -12.14 24.60
CA ARG A 314 23.80 -12.66 23.50
C ARG A 314 24.68 -13.06 22.33
N ASP A 315 24.79 -14.35 22.09
CA ASP A 315 25.52 -14.94 20.98
C ASP A 315 24.58 -15.38 19.85
N VAL A 316 25.13 -15.49 18.65
CA VAL A 316 24.47 -16.15 17.50
C VAL A 316 25.36 -17.33 17.10
N LEU A 317 24.85 -18.54 17.24
CA LEU A 317 25.61 -19.78 17.04
C LEU A 317 24.91 -20.64 15.98
N GLN A 318 25.66 -21.09 14.98
CA GLN A 318 25.14 -21.89 13.87
C GLN A 318 26.02 -23.12 13.66
N GLY A 319 25.40 -24.31 13.63
CA GLY A 319 26.03 -25.59 13.31
C GLY A 319 26.36 -25.72 11.83
N ASP A 320 25.34 -25.56 10.98
CA ASP A 320 25.31 -25.85 9.53
C ASP A 320 25.18 -27.36 9.23
N GLU A 321 26.13 -28.01 8.52
CA GLU A 321 25.97 -29.43 8.12
C GLU A 321 26.77 -30.34 9.05
N GLY A 322 26.11 -31.18 9.84
CA GLY A 322 26.78 -32.23 10.61
C GLY A 322 26.16 -32.42 11.99
N THR A 323 26.72 -33.32 12.80
CA THR A 323 26.20 -33.57 14.15
C THR A 323 26.95 -32.68 15.14
N ASP A 324 26.37 -31.53 15.45
CA ASP A 324 27.00 -30.48 16.22
C ASP A 324 26.65 -30.52 17.71
N LEU A 325 27.58 -30.03 18.53
CA LEU A 325 27.35 -29.72 19.94
C LEU A 325 27.50 -28.22 20.13
N ILE A 326 26.39 -27.54 20.40
CA ILE A 326 26.34 -26.09 20.55
C ILE A 326 25.89 -25.71 21.96
N ASP A 327 26.69 -24.90 22.65
CA ASP A 327 26.46 -24.41 24.01
C ASP A 327 26.43 -22.87 24.02
N GLY A 328 25.25 -22.28 24.21
CA GLY A 328 25.03 -20.83 24.28
C GLY A 328 25.81 -20.20 25.42
N GLY A 329 25.45 -20.57 26.65
CA GLY A 329 26.09 -20.11 27.87
C GLY A 329 25.20 -19.14 28.65
N ASP A 330 25.78 -18.13 29.28
CA ASP A 330 25.01 -17.13 30.02
C ASP A 330 24.58 -15.99 29.08
N GLY A 331 23.33 -15.93 28.63
CA GLY A 331 22.93 -14.95 27.64
C GLY A 331 21.51 -15.16 27.14
N ASP A 332 21.00 -14.21 26.36
CA ASP A 332 19.79 -14.46 25.57
C ASP A 332 20.28 -14.84 24.16
N ASP A 333 20.51 -16.12 23.90
CA ASP A 333 21.25 -16.59 22.73
C ASP A 333 20.33 -16.98 21.56
N ILE A 334 20.89 -16.96 20.34
CA ILE A 334 20.26 -17.51 19.15
C ILE A 334 21.10 -18.70 18.68
N ILE A 335 20.51 -19.88 18.67
CA ILE A 335 21.19 -21.13 18.35
C ILE A 335 20.44 -21.87 17.25
N THR A 336 21.14 -22.25 16.18
CA THR A 336 20.62 -23.04 15.07
C THR A 336 21.51 -24.26 14.82
N GLY A 337 20.92 -25.46 14.84
CA GLY A 337 21.62 -26.71 14.49
C GLY A 337 21.80 -26.88 12.98
N ASP A 338 20.73 -26.61 12.22
CA ASP A 338 20.60 -26.78 10.77
C ASP A 338 20.38 -28.24 10.33
N ALA A 339 21.37 -28.96 9.81
CA ALA A 339 21.14 -30.29 9.23
C ALA A 339 21.92 -31.39 9.96
N ASP A 340 21.31 -32.58 10.04
CA ASP A 340 21.74 -33.75 10.82
C ASP A 340 21.31 -33.66 12.29
N ASN A 341 21.84 -34.51 13.19
CA ASN A 341 21.28 -34.65 14.54
C ASN A 341 22.09 -33.85 15.55
N ASP A 342 21.57 -32.73 16.02
CA ASP A 342 22.33 -31.79 16.82
C ASP A 342 22.05 -31.88 18.31
N THR A 343 22.97 -31.35 19.11
CA THR A 343 22.77 -31.13 20.55
C THR A 343 22.91 -29.65 20.86
N LEU A 344 21.79 -29.02 21.22
CA LEU A 344 21.71 -27.59 21.49
C LEU A 344 21.44 -27.36 22.99
N LEU A 345 22.29 -26.54 23.62
CA LEU A 345 22.19 -26.15 25.02
C LEU A 345 22.08 -24.63 25.09
N GLY A 346 20.92 -24.10 25.46
CA GLY A 346 20.73 -22.65 25.67
C GLY A 346 21.46 -22.17 26.92
N GLN A 347 21.30 -22.95 28.01
CA GLN A 347 21.80 -22.63 29.34
C GLN A 347 21.03 -21.46 29.96
N GLY A 348 21.69 -20.34 30.28
CA GLY A 348 21.13 -19.35 31.17
C GLY A 348 20.65 -18.10 30.45
N GLY A 349 19.34 -17.93 30.29
CA GLY A 349 18.73 -16.72 29.78
C GLY A 349 17.54 -17.04 28.88
N SER A 350 17.05 -16.06 28.13
CA SER A 350 15.89 -16.25 27.25
C SER A 350 16.38 -16.52 25.83
N ASP A 351 16.49 -17.80 25.49
CA ASP A 351 17.13 -18.27 24.28
C ASP A 351 16.13 -18.55 23.14
N SER A 352 16.62 -18.48 21.91
CA SER A 352 15.95 -18.93 20.69
C SER A 352 16.72 -20.11 20.11
N LEU A 353 16.15 -21.31 20.16
CA LEU A 353 16.79 -22.54 19.70
C LEU A 353 16.02 -23.17 18.54
N VAL A 354 16.70 -23.44 17.44
CA VAL A 354 16.15 -24.14 16.27
C VAL A 354 17.00 -25.38 16.00
N GLY A 355 16.40 -26.57 16.08
CA GLY A 355 17.03 -27.85 15.77
C GLY A 355 17.38 -27.93 14.30
N GLY A 356 16.36 -28.01 13.45
CA GLY A 356 16.48 -28.06 12.00
C GLY A 356 16.07 -29.43 11.46
N LEU A 357 16.78 -29.93 10.45
CA LEU A 357 16.53 -31.26 9.90
C LEU A 357 17.34 -32.32 10.65
N GLY A 358 16.72 -33.12 11.50
CA GLY A 358 17.49 -33.95 12.41
C GLY A 358 16.65 -34.78 13.35
N ASN A 359 17.27 -35.54 14.24
CA ASN A 359 16.61 -35.94 15.48
C ASN A 359 17.41 -35.27 16.58
N ASP A 360 16.97 -34.09 16.97
CA ASP A 360 17.78 -33.17 17.75
C ASP A 360 17.57 -33.36 19.25
N SER A 361 18.58 -32.97 20.02
CA SER A 361 18.53 -32.93 21.48
C SER A 361 18.66 -31.49 21.94
N ILE A 362 17.53 -30.86 22.27
CA ILE A 362 17.46 -29.45 22.61
C ILE A 362 17.16 -29.26 24.10
N ILE A 363 18.00 -28.51 24.80
CA ILE A 363 17.82 -28.14 26.19
C ILE A 363 17.85 -26.61 26.30
N GLY A 364 16.70 -25.99 26.56
CA GLY A 364 16.60 -24.54 26.73
C GLY A 364 17.35 -24.06 27.98
N GLY A 365 17.07 -24.67 29.13
CA GLY A 365 17.62 -24.21 30.42
C GLY A 365 16.71 -23.18 31.11
N PRO A 366 17.18 -22.46 32.13
CA PRO A 366 16.40 -21.39 32.79
C PRO A 366 16.12 -20.21 31.87
N GLY A 367 14.94 -19.58 32.01
CA GLY A 367 14.51 -18.43 31.21
C GLY A 367 13.34 -18.76 30.28
N GLN A 368 12.72 -17.73 29.70
CA GLN A 368 11.62 -17.94 28.74
C GLN A 368 12.22 -18.17 27.35
N ASN A 369 12.21 -19.42 26.91
CA ASN A 369 12.83 -19.84 25.66
C ASN A 369 11.80 -19.97 24.53
N ILE A 370 12.27 -19.75 23.31
CA ILE A 370 11.57 -20.11 22.07
C ILE A 370 12.34 -21.30 21.49
N ILE A 371 11.66 -22.42 21.29
CA ILE A 371 12.28 -23.66 20.82
C ILE A 371 11.48 -24.24 19.65
N GLU A 372 12.15 -24.50 18.55
CA GLU A 372 11.60 -25.12 17.35
C GLU A 372 12.44 -26.35 16.99
N GLY A 373 11.84 -27.55 16.98
CA GLY A 373 12.53 -28.79 16.55
C GLY A 373 12.68 -28.88 15.03
N GLU A 374 11.69 -28.35 14.30
CA GLU A 374 11.53 -28.48 12.85
C GLU A 374 11.30 -29.91 12.35
N GLY A 375 12.31 -30.62 11.86
CA GLY A 375 12.11 -31.82 11.07
C GLY A 375 12.77 -33.05 11.64
N GLY A 376 12.01 -33.92 12.29
CA GLY A 376 12.39 -35.29 12.65
C GLY A 376 11.91 -35.66 14.04
N ASN A 377 12.55 -36.59 14.77
CA ASN A 377 12.01 -37.03 16.06
C ASN A 377 12.84 -36.46 17.21
N ASP A 378 12.41 -35.31 17.71
CA ASP A 378 13.25 -34.51 18.60
C ASP A 378 13.05 -34.83 20.07
N ILE A 379 14.09 -34.57 20.87
CA ILE A 379 14.05 -34.61 22.32
C ILE A 379 14.26 -33.18 22.83
N ILE A 380 13.17 -32.57 23.31
CA ILE A 380 13.18 -31.18 23.74
C ILE A 380 12.92 -31.09 25.24
N SER A 381 13.75 -30.31 25.94
CA SER A 381 13.52 -29.91 27.32
C SER A 381 13.62 -28.40 27.47
N GLY A 382 12.47 -27.73 27.61
CA GLY A 382 12.43 -26.27 27.74
C GLY A 382 12.84 -25.72 29.12
N GLY A 383 12.99 -26.57 30.13
CA GLY A 383 13.24 -26.13 31.51
C GLY A 383 11.97 -25.72 32.27
N ASP A 384 12.16 -24.92 33.32
CA ASP A 384 11.14 -24.55 34.32
C ASP A 384 10.68 -23.09 34.11
N ASP A 385 10.05 -22.73 32.99
CA ASP A 385 9.62 -21.34 32.74
C ASP A 385 8.53 -21.26 31.65
N GLY A 386 8.05 -20.05 31.33
CA GLY A 386 7.00 -19.79 30.34
C GLY A 386 7.49 -19.91 28.89
N ASN A 387 7.96 -21.08 28.49
CA ASN A 387 8.54 -21.34 27.18
C ASN A 387 7.48 -21.41 26.07
N GLN A 388 7.91 -21.12 24.85
CA GLN A 388 7.19 -21.42 23.61
C GLN A 388 7.93 -22.54 22.90
N ILE A 389 7.30 -23.71 22.79
CA ILE A 389 7.93 -24.89 22.17
C ILE A 389 7.05 -25.39 21.03
N ASP A 390 7.64 -25.52 19.85
CA ASP A 390 7.11 -26.28 18.73
C ASP A 390 8.04 -27.47 18.46
N GLY A 391 7.48 -28.69 18.49
CA GLY A 391 8.25 -29.90 18.18
C GLY A 391 8.56 -30.03 16.69
N GLY A 392 7.74 -29.42 15.83
CA GLY A 392 7.86 -29.56 14.39
C GLY A 392 7.08 -30.76 13.83
N ASP A 393 7.55 -31.26 12.70
CA ASP A 393 7.03 -32.46 12.05
C ASP A 393 7.55 -33.72 12.76
N ASN A 394 6.89 -34.88 12.57
CA ASN A 394 7.29 -36.20 13.12
C ASN A 394 7.01 -36.41 14.63
N ASP A 395 7.56 -37.47 15.25
CA ASP A 395 7.15 -37.95 16.59
C ASP A 395 8.12 -37.41 17.68
N ASP A 396 7.80 -36.26 18.27
CA ASP A 396 8.67 -35.60 19.26
C ASP A 396 8.41 -35.98 20.72
N ARG A 397 9.45 -35.81 21.53
CA ARG A 397 9.41 -35.89 22.99
C ARG A 397 9.74 -34.54 23.62
N VAL A 398 8.70 -33.81 24.02
CA VAL A 398 8.83 -32.56 24.76
C VAL A 398 8.64 -32.77 26.27
N THR A 399 9.55 -32.22 27.07
CA THR A 399 9.50 -32.24 28.53
C THR A 399 9.58 -30.83 29.11
N GLU A 400 8.51 -30.40 29.78
CA GLU A 400 8.46 -29.15 30.56
C GLU A 400 8.25 -29.45 32.04
N ARG A 401 8.88 -28.66 32.91
CA ARG A 401 8.63 -28.72 34.36
C ARG A 401 7.77 -27.53 34.78
N VAL A 402 6.46 -27.74 34.79
CA VAL A 402 5.51 -26.72 35.25
C VAL A 402 5.40 -26.77 36.79
N TRP A 403 6.00 -25.81 37.50
CA TRP A 403 5.68 -25.58 38.91
C TRP A 403 4.34 -24.84 39.04
N GLY A 404 3.27 -25.57 39.39
CA GLY A 404 2.13 -24.95 40.07
C GLY A 404 0.73 -25.01 39.45
N MET A 405 0.38 -26.02 38.65
CA MET A 405 -1.04 -26.31 38.39
C MET A 405 -1.58 -27.35 39.38
N ILE A 406 -2.42 -26.89 40.31
CA ILE A 406 -3.32 -27.75 41.09
C ILE A 406 -4.19 -28.51 40.07
N PRO A 407 -4.21 -29.85 40.04
CA PRO A 407 -5.04 -30.56 39.06
C PRO A 407 -6.52 -30.29 39.35
N LEU A 408 -7.19 -29.64 38.40
CA LEU A 408 -8.64 -29.53 38.40
C LEU A 408 -9.20 -30.93 38.15
N ARG A 409 -9.66 -31.59 39.22
CA ARG A 409 -10.24 -32.93 39.16
C ARG A 409 -11.57 -32.87 38.42
N VAL A 410 -11.58 -33.15 37.12
CA VAL A 410 -12.82 -33.43 36.38
C VAL A 410 -13.17 -34.90 36.64
N GLU A 411 -14.07 -35.16 37.58
CA GLU A 411 -14.72 -36.47 37.67
C GLU A 411 -15.65 -36.65 36.46
N LEU A 412 -15.18 -37.39 35.45
CA LEU A 412 -16.04 -37.90 34.39
C LEU A 412 -16.93 -39.01 34.95
N ALA A 413 -18.16 -38.66 35.30
CA ALA A 413 -19.22 -39.63 35.50
C ALA A 413 -19.48 -40.39 34.18
N THR A 414 -19.38 -41.70 34.25
CA THR A 414 -19.56 -42.68 33.16
C THR A 414 -20.88 -42.51 32.39
N ILE A 415 -20.81 -42.16 31.10
CA ILE A 415 -21.84 -42.50 30.09
C ILE A 415 -21.14 -42.74 28.73
N PRO A 416 -21.50 -43.78 27.94
CA PRO A 416 -20.65 -44.27 26.86
C PRO A 416 -21.13 -43.80 25.47
N TRP A 417 -20.61 -42.69 24.96
CA TRP A 417 -20.64 -42.41 23.51
C TRP A 417 -19.34 -41.71 23.10
N THR A 418 -18.71 -42.22 22.04
CA THR A 418 -17.59 -41.63 21.31
C THR A 418 -17.91 -40.18 20.96
N VAL A 419 -17.15 -39.25 21.55
CA VAL A 419 -17.01 -37.88 21.06
C VAL A 419 -15.51 -37.66 20.89
N ALA A 420 -15.07 -37.55 19.63
CA ALA A 420 -13.80 -36.94 19.29
C ALA A 420 -13.91 -35.47 19.74
N GLY A 421 -13.26 -35.13 20.85
CA GLY A 421 -13.18 -33.77 21.36
C GLY A 421 -11.93 -33.10 20.80
N GLU A 422 -12.14 -32.20 19.86
CA GLU A 422 -11.13 -31.30 19.30
C GLU A 422 -10.68 -30.31 20.39
N MET A 423 -9.38 -30.25 20.66
CA MET A 423 -8.76 -29.09 21.31
C MET A 423 -8.02 -28.33 20.22
N THR A 424 -8.49 -27.11 19.93
CA THR A 424 -7.88 -26.18 18.97
C THR A 424 -6.84 -25.34 19.72
N ASN A 425 -5.57 -25.40 19.32
CA ASN A 425 -4.59 -24.35 19.61
C ASN A 425 -4.53 -23.36 18.43
N CYS A 426 -4.01 -22.16 18.66
CA CYS A 426 -4.09 -21.02 17.73
C CYS A 426 -3.23 -21.11 16.45
N SER A 427 -2.84 -22.30 15.97
CA SER A 427 -2.06 -22.46 14.73
C SER A 427 -2.67 -23.41 13.69
N GLY A 428 -3.85 -23.99 13.91
CA GLY A 428 -4.61 -24.64 12.83
C GLY A 428 -3.99 -25.89 12.18
N LYS A 429 -2.91 -26.47 12.74
CA LYS A 429 -2.41 -27.81 12.38
C LYS A 429 -2.74 -28.81 13.50
N LEU A 430 -3.31 -29.96 13.10
CA LEU A 430 -3.68 -31.08 13.97
C LEU A 430 -2.53 -32.10 13.94
N GLU A 431 -1.70 -32.12 14.98
CA GLU A 431 -0.61 -33.11 15.14
C GLU A 431 -0.74 -33.78 16.53
N LYS A 432 -0.44 -35.09 16.61
CA LYS A 432 -0.68 -35.91 17.81
C LYS A 432 0.42 -35.69 18.86
N THR A 433 0.35 -34.62 19.63
CA THR A 433 1.24 -34.45 20.79
C THR A 433 0.94 -35.50 21.86
N ARG A 434 1.89 -36.40 22.15
CA ARG A 434 1.79 -37.32 23.29
C ARG A 434 2.41 -36.66 24.52
N LEU A 435 1.63 -35.86 25.24
CA LEU A 435 2.04 -35.27 26.51
C LEU A 435 2.23 -36.38 27.56
N SER A 436 3.49 -36.71 27.90
CA SER A 436 3.81 -37.67 28.96
C SER A 436 4.07 -36.93 30.27
N LEU A 437 3.01 -36.74 31.07
CA LEU A 437 3.15 -36.28 32.45
C LEU A 437 3.58 -37.45 33.34
N GLU A 438 4.84 -37.46 33.78
CA GLU A 438 5.29 -38.40 34.81
C GLU A 438 4.88 -37.90 36.21
N PRO A 439 4.30 -38.76 37.08
CA PRO A 439 3.97 -38.38 38.44
C PRO A 439 5.23 -38.31 39.30
N VAL A 440 5.43 -37.17 39.98
CA VAL A 440 6.42 -37.06 41.06
C VAL A 440 5.88 -37.78 42.29
N GLU A 441 6.52 -38.86 42.72
CA GLU A 441 6.29 -39.43 44.05
C GLU A 441 6.79 -38.43 45.11
N THR A 442 5.91 -38.09 46.06
CA THR A 442 6.15 -37.18 47.19
C THR A 442 7.08 -37.76 48.25
#